data_AF-A0A1F5L2L3-F1
#
_entry.id   AF-A0A1F5L2L3-F1
#
_cell.length_a   1.000
_cell.length_b   1.000
_cell.length_c   1.000
_cell.angle_alpha   90.00
_cell.angle_beta   90.00
_cell.angle_gamma   90.00
#
_symmetry.space_group_name_H-M   'P 1'
#
loop_
_entity.id
_entity.type
_entity.pdbx_description
1 polymer ?
#
loop_
_entity_poly.entity_id
_entity_poly.type
_entity_poly.pdbx_seq_one_letter_code
_entity_poly.pdbx_strand_id
1 'polypeptide(L)'
;MLWLRASVDTTLLFPPLITNAALDSPRIYIATPISEDGDHTVCVEEGISQDVNEGLQRLGHKTKVLIGWERSMFGRGQIIRLHYDEGQLVHSAGSDPRGDGMAFPLL
;
A
#
# COMPACT_ATOMS: atom_id res chain seq x y z
N MET A 1 -10.17 1.25 2.52
CA MET A 1 -9.42 1.99 3.56
C MET A 1 -8.73 1.06 4.57
N LEU A 2 -9.36 -0.03 5.04
CA LEU A 2 -8.74 -0.99 5.98
C LEU A 2 -7.45 -1.66 5.44
N TRP A 3 -7.43 -2.02 4.15
CA TRP A 3 -6.28 -2.67 3.49
C TRP A 3 -5.05 -1.77 3.34
N LEU A 4 -5.25 -0.47 3.13
CA LEU A 4 -4.18 0.52 3.10
C LEU A 4 -3.42 0.55 4.43
N ARG A 5 -4.17 0.50 5.54
CA ARG A 5 -3.62 0.49 6.89
C ARG A 5 -2.81 -0.79 7.16
N ALA A 6 -3.34 -1.96 6.81
CA ALA A 6 -2.63 -3.23 6.99
C ALA A 6 -1.32 -3.32 6.18
N SER A 7 -1.32 -2.84 4.93
CA SER A 7 -0.13 -2.83 4.06
C SER A 7 0.95 -1.85 4.53
N VAL A 8 0.53 -0.67 5.00
CA VAL A 8 1.45 0.35 5.52
C VAL A 8 2.03 -0.10 6.87
N ASP A 9 1.20 -0.60 7.78
CA ASP A 9 1.62 -1.03 9.11
C ASP A 9 2.62 -2.19 9.03
N THR A 10 2.39 -3.17 8.15
CA THR A 10 3.34 -4.28 7.93
C THR A 10 4.67 -3.80 7.37
N THR A 11 4.68 -2.82 6.46
CA THR A 11 5.92 -2.29 5.89
C THR A 11 6.72 -1.47 6.92
N LEU A 12 6.04 -0.74 7.80
CA LEU A 12 6.66 0.02 8.89
C LEU A 12 7.26 -0.87 10.00
N LEU A 13 6.84 -2.13 10.11
CA LEU A 13 7.40 -3.10 11.06
C LEU A 13 8.81 -3.60 10.66
N PHE A 14 9.26 -3.35 9.43
CA PHE A 14 10.61 -3.69 8.95
C PHE A 14 11.53 -2.44 9.02
N PRO A 15 12.30 -2.23 10.11
CA PRO A 15 13.33 -1.20 10.14
C PRO A 15 14.40 -1.56 9.08
N PRO A 16 14.82 -0.64 8.18
CA PRO A 16 14.94 0.82 8.35
C PRO A 16 14.05 1.65 7.39
N LEU A 17 12.89 1.16 6.95
CA LEU A 17 12.14 1.84 5.90
C LEU A 17 11.62 3.22 6.35
N ILE A 18 12.03 4.26 5.62
CA ILE A 18 11.55 5.63 5.78
C ILE A 18 10.06 5.71 5.43
N THR A 19 9.35 6.69 6.01
CA THR A 19 7.89 6.87 5.89
C THR A 19 7.37 6.79 4.45
N ASN A 20 8.11 7.33 3.48
CA ASN A 20 7.70 7.30 2.08
C ASN A 20 7.75 5.90 1.46
N ALA A 21 8.74 5.08 1.84
CA ALA A 21 8.90 3.74 1.30
C ALA A 21 7.69 2.83 1.63
N ALA A 22 7.06 3.03 2.80
CA ALA A 22 5.84 2.31 3.16
C ALA A 22 4.64 2.69 2.27
N LEU A 23 4.59 3.94 1.78
CA LEU A 23 3.54 4.40 0.86
C LEU A 23 3.83 3.98 -0.59
N ASP A 24 5.10 3.96 -0.98
CA ASP A 24 5.55 3.61 -2.32
C ASP A 24 5.37 2.12 -2.63
N SER A 25 5.40 1.26 -1.60
CA SER A 25 5.25 -0.19 -1.74
C SER A 25 4.02 -0.57 -2.59
N PRO A 26 4.18 -1.42 -3.64
CA PRO A 26 3.07 -1.92 -4.44
C PRO A 26 2.05 -2.69 -3.58
N ARG A 27 0.78 -2.54 -3.90
CA ARG A 27 -0.31 -3.04 -3.05
C ARG A 27 -1.10 -4.19 -3.69
N ILE A 28 -1.73 -4.96 -2.82
CA ILE A 28 -2.76 -5.95 -3.19
C ILE A 28 -4.08 -5.50 -2.54
N TYR A 29 -5.16 -5.59 -3.29
CA TYR A 29 -6.52 -5.29 -2.83
C TYR A 29 -7.43 -6.46 -3.13
N ILE A 30 -8.09 -7.01 -2.11
CA ILE A 30 -9.10 -8.06 -2.29
C ILE A 30 -10.45 -7.38 -2.44
N ALA A 31 -11.07 -7.53 -3.62
CA ALA A 31 -12.40 -7.03 -3.87
C ALA A 31 -13.36 -7.63 -2.84
N THR A 32 -14.06 -6.76 -2.11
CA THR A 32 -15.08 -7.19 -1.16
C THR A 32 -16.39 -7.29 -1.92
N PRO A 33 -16.98 -8.49 -1.99
CA PRO A 33 -18.25 -8.64 -2.68
C PRO A 33 -19.37 -7.96 -1.91
N ILE A 34 -20.32 -7.39 -2.65
CA ILE A 34 -21.53 -6.75 -2.08
C ILE A 34 -22.62 -7.80 -1.77
N SER A 35 -22.49 -9.00 -2.34
CA SER A 35 -23.41 -10.15 -2.20
C SER A 35 -22.65 -11.43 -1.86
N GLU A 36 -23.31 -12.47 -1.35
CA GLU A 36 -22.67 -13.74 -0.98
C GLU A 36 -22.02 -14.47 -2.17
N ASP A 37 -22.51 -14.27 -3.40
CA ASP A 37 -21.91 -14.78 -4.65
C ASP A 37 -20.85 -13.84 -5.28
N GLY A 38 -20.47 -12.77 -4.59
CA GLY A 38 -19.74 -11.70 -5.27
C GLY A 38 -18.25 -12.00 -5.51
N ASP A 39 -17.65 -11.09 -6.27
CA ASP A 39 -16.30 -11.24 -6.80
C ASP A 39 -15.22 -11.07 -5.72
N HIS A 40 -14.54 -12.16 -5.35
CA HIS A 40 -13.36 -12.18 -4.49
C HIS A 40 -12.04 -11.97 -5.27
N THR A 41 -12.08 -11.22 -6.38
CA THR A 41 -10.89 -10.97 -7.19
C THR A 41 -9.81 -10.26 -6.37
N VAL A 42 -8.61 -10.82 -6.43
CA VAL A 42 -7.40 -10.23 -5.87
C VAL A 42 -6.81 -9.29 -6.92
N CYS A 43 -6.98 -7.99 -6.71
CA CYS A 43 -6.38 -6.96 -7.52
C CYS A 43 -4.91 -6.77 -7.12
N VAL A 44 -4.01 -6.85 -8.10
CA VAL A 44 -2.55 -6.73 -7.94
C VAL A 44 -2.08 -5.46 -8.61
N GLU A 45 -1.31 -4.64 -7.91
CA GLU A 45 -0.80 -3.38 -8.47
C GLU A 45 0.36 -3.60 -9.44
N GLU A 46 0.44 -2.75 -10.46
CA GLU A 46 1.64 -2.55 -11.28
C GLU A 46 2.91 -2.40 -10.42
N GLY A 47 3.95 -3.17 -10.73
CA GLY A 47 5.21 -3.22 -9.99
C GLY A 47 5.41 -4.49 -9.15
N ILE A 48 4.34 -5.27 -8.91
CA ILE A 48 4.45 -6.63 -8.38
C ILE A 48 4.89 -7.57 -9.51
N SER A 49 5.82 -8.49 -9.22
CA SER A 49 6.34 -9.42 -10.22
C SER A 49 5.27 -10.37 -10.74
N GLN A 50 5.42 -10.78 -12.01
CA GLN A 50 4.51 -11.74 -12.63
C GLN A 50 4.48 -13.08 -11.88
N ASP A 51 5.62 -13.53 -11.36
CA ASP A 51 5.74 -14.77 -10.58
C ASP A 51 4.83 -14.80 -9.35
N VAL A 52 4.65 -13.65 -8.68
CA VAL A 52 3.73 -13.51 -7.53
C VAL A 52 2.29 -13.65 -7.99
N ASN A 53 1.92 -12.99 -9.10
CA ASN A 53 0.57 -13.08 -9.66
C ASN A 53 0.23 -14.52 -10.09
N GLU A 54 1.14 -15.20 -10.77
CA GLU A 54 0.99 -16.61 -11.15
C GLU A 54 0.94 -17.54 -9.93
N GLY A 55 1.74 -17.24 -8.90
CA GLY A 55 1.70 -17.95 -7.62
C GLY A 55 0.32 -17.89 -6.97
N LEU A 56 -0.29 -16.70 -6.93
CA LEU A 56 -1.64 -16.51 -6.42
C LEU A 56 -2.68 -17.28 -7.25
N GLN A 57 -2.57 -17.26 -8.58
CA GLN A 57 -3.45 -18.03 -9.46
C GLN A 57 -3.32 -19.55 -9.24
N ARG A 58 -2.09 -20.05 -9.06
CA ARG A 58 -1.83 -21.47 -8.75
C ARG A 58 -2.43 -21.90 -7.40
N LEU A 59 -2.54 -20.97 -6.45
CA LEU A 59 -3.23 -21.19 -5.17
C LEU A 59 -4.77 -21.13 -5.30
N GLY A 60 -5.30 -20.85 -6.49
CA GLY A 60 -6.74 -20.81 -6.77
C GLY A 60 -7.37 -19.42 -6.69
N HIS A 61 -6.59 -18.36 -6.49
CA HIS A 61 -7.12 -17.00 -6.48
C HIS A 61 -7.39 -16.50 -7.90
N LYS A 62 -8.58 -15.91 -8.11
CA LYS A 62 -8.84 -15.09 -9.29
C LYS A 62 -8.10 -13.76 -9.11
N THR A 63 -7.16 -13.46 -9.99
CA THR A 63 -6.36 -12.23 -9.91
C THR A 63 -6.62 -11.29 -11.08
N LYS A 64 -6.49 -9.98 -10.84
CA LYS A 64 -6.50 -8.93 -11.89
C LYS A 64 -5.36 -7.95 -11.64
N VAL A 65 -4.47 -7.75 -12.60
CA VAL A 65 -3.45 -6.71 -12.51
C VAL A 65 -4.08 -5.36 -12.92
N LEU A 66 -3.90 -4.34 -12.09
CA LEU A 66 -4.41 -2.98 -12.35
C LEU A 66 -3.25 -2.04 -12.67
N ILE A 67 -3.35 -1.34 -13.80
CA ILE A 67 -2.30 -0.46 -14.35
C ILE A 67 -2.82 0.96 -14.57
N GLY A 68 -1.92 1.94 -14.63
CA GLY A 68 -2.27 3.33 -14.89
C GLY A 68 -3.34 3.87 -13.94
N TRP A 69 -4.40 4.47 -14.48
CA TRP A 69 -5.48 5.09 -13.69
C TRP A 69 -6.30 4.11 -12.84
N GLU A 70 -6.33 2.81 -13.20
CA GLU A 70 -7.05 1.79 -12.42
C GLU A 70 -6.40 1.60 -11.02
N ARG A 71 -5.14 2.01 -10.84
CA ARG A 71 -4.43 1.94 -9.55
C ARG A 71 -5.05 2.83 -8.47
N SER A 72 -5.96 3.74 -8.83
CA SER A 72 -6.76 4.52 -7.88
C SER A 72 -7.53 3.64 -6.88
N MET A 73 -7.82 2.38 -7.25
CA MET A 73 -8.47 1.39 -6.38
C MET A 73 -7.66 1.00 -5.14
N PHE A 74 -6.32 1.16 -5.17
CA PHE A 74 -5.45 0.84 -4.03
C PHE A 74 -5.43 1.94 -2.95
N GLY A 75 -6.18 3.03 -3.16
CA GLY A 75 -6.26 4.15 -2.25
C GLY A 75 -5.00 5.02 -2.21
N ARG A 76 -5.08 6.07 -1.40
CA ARG A 76 -4.01 7.07 -1.20
C ARG A 76 -3.75 7.20 0.29
N GLY A 77 -2.50 7.06 0.69
CA GLY A 77 -2.08 7.18 2.09
C GLY A 77 -1.35 8.49 2.39
N GLN A 78 -1.42 8.90 3.65
CA GLN A 78 -0.58 9.94 4.22
C GLN A 78 -0.11 9.43 5.57
N ILE A 79 1.16 9.60 5.90
CA ILE A 79 1.75 9.12 7.16
C ILE A 79 2.45 10.26 7.85
N ILE A 80 2.24 10.37 9.15
CA ILE A 80 3.08 11.15 10.07
C ILE A 80 3.56 10.18 11.15
N ARG A 81 4.87 10.07 11.33
CA ARG A 81 5.53 9.18 12.29
C ARG A 81 6.39 10.01 13.22
N LEU A 82 6.13 9.83 14.51
CA LEU A 82 6.94 10.32 15.61
C LEU A 82 7.83 9.19 16.13
N HIS A 83 9.14 9.42 16.24
CA HIS A 83 10.08 8.44 16.76
C HIS A 83 11.30 9.12 17.38
N TYR A 84 12.13 8.34 18.07
CA TYR A 84 13.44 8.80 18.53
C TYR A 84 14.54 8.31 17.60
N ASP A 85 15.46 9.19 17.25
CA ASP A 85 16.70 8.88 16.53
C ASP A 85 17.87 9.51 17.28
N GLU A 86 18.87 8.71 17.61
CA GLU A 86 20.02 9.11 18.46
C GLU A 86 19.64 9.88 19.75
N GLY A 87 18.48 9.56 20.34
CA GLY A 87 17.97 10.21 21.55
C GLY A 87 17.23 11.54 21.32
N GLN A 88 17.14 12.01 20.08
CA GLN A 88 16.35 13.17 19.68
C GLN A 88 14.96 12.75 19.21
N LEU A 89 13.93 13.50 19.59
CA LEU A 89 12.58 13.31 19.06
C LEU A 89 12.50 13.84 17.62
N VAL A 90 12.16 12.97 16.67
CA VAL A 90 12.12 13.25 15.24
C VAL A 90 10.72 13.01 14.67
N HIS A 91 10.25 13.98 13.90
CA HIS A 91 9.07 13.87 13.07
C HIS A 91 9.46 13.49 11.65
N SER A 92 8.81 12.47 11.09
CA SER A 92 8.93 12.07 9.70
C SER A 92 7.54 11.95 9.10
N ALA A 93 7.38 12.31 7.82
CA ALA A 93 6.10 12.24 7.15
C ALA A 93 6.28 11.73 5.72
N GLY A 94 5.20 11.24 5.11
CA GLY A 94 5.21 10.73 3.74
C GLY A 94 3.87 10.98 3.08
N SER A 95 3.90 11.17 1.75
CA SER A 95 2.72 11.39 0.92
C SER A 95 2.71 10.38 -0.22
N ASP A 96 1.56 9.75 -0.45
CA ASP A 96 1.45 8.68 -1.45
C ASP A 96 1.61 9.24 -2.88
N PRO A 97 2.53 8.69 -3.70
CA PRO A 97 2.77 9.16 -5.06
C PRO A 97 1.57 8.94 -6.01
N ARG A 98 0.55 8.18 -5.59
CA ARG A 98 -0.68 7.93 -6.37
C ARG A 98 -1.66 9.11 -6.36
N GLY A 99 -1.34 10.20 -5.67
CA GLY A 99 -2.12 11.44 -5.67
C GLY A 99 -1.25 12.69 -5.56
N ASP A 100 -1.87 13.86 -5.71
CA ASP A 100 -1.17 15.15 -5.76
C ASP A 100 -0.83 15.75 -4.37
N GLY A 101 -0.60 14.89 -3.38
CA GLY A 101 -0.35 15.28 -1.99
C GLY A 101 1.11 15.67 -1.72
N MET A 102 1.35 16.31 -0.57
CA MET A 102 2.70 16.62 -0.08
C MET A 102 2.78 16.48 1.44
N ALA A 103 3.94 16.02 1.92
CA ALA A 103 4.35 16.13 3.31
C ALA A 103 5.28 17.34 3.46
N PHE A 104 4.93 18.29 4.34
CA PHE A 104 5.68 19.53 4.52
C PHE A 104 5.94 19.80 6.02
N PRO A 105 7.19 20.11 6.42
CA PRO A 105 7.49 20.48 7.80
C PRO A 105 7.01 21.91 8.08
N LEU A 106 6.31 22.11 9.20
CA LEU A 106 6.00 23.45 9.67
C LEU A 106 7.29 24.11 10.20
N LEU A 107 7.61 25.30 9.69
CA LEU A 107 8.76 26.11 10.12
C LEU A 107 8.48 26.83 11.44
#